data_AF-A0A4V0XYY5-F1
#
_entry.id   AF-A0A4V0XYY5-F1
#
_cell.length_a   1.000
_cell.length_b   1.000
_cell.length_c   1.000
_cell.angle_alpha   90.00
_cell.angle_beta   90.00
_cell.angle_gamma   90.00
#
_symmetry.space_group_name_H-M   'P 1'
#
loop_
_entity.id
_entity.type
_entity.pdbx_description
1 polymer ?
#
loop_
_entity_poly.entity_id
_entity_poly.type
_entity_poly.pdbx_seq_one_letter_code
_entity_poly.pdbx_strand_id
1 'polypeptide(L)'
;MYHNSFPKGFTLIELLVTLVLLGLISSVVSPAIFKWMESREADAKRTELQNAVSALPLKALFANTNQIVTDSRDIKIESDTQIKIEKPITVTKNGYCVGGQITATIGDTVYSYNVDAPFCTITRM
;
A
#
# COMPACT_ATOMS: atom_id res chain seq x y z
N MET A 1 -2.04 17.79 62.75
CA MET A 1 -2.94 18.74 62.06
C MET A 1 -3.08 18.26 60.62
N TYR A 2 -4.08 17.42 60.33
CA TYR A 2 -4.25 16.79 59.02
C TYR A 2 -5.15 17.68 58.16
N HIS A 3 -4.57 18.31 57.13
CA HIS A 3 -5.33 19.01 56.09
C HIS A 3 -5.98 17.97 55.19
N ASN A 4 -7.30 17.81 55.31
CA ASN A 4 -8.07 16.91 54.45
C ASN A 4 -8.41 17.65 53.14
N SER A 5 -7.56 17.51 52.12
CA SER A 5 -7.84 18.05 50.79
C SER A 5 -8.88 17.16 50.08
N PHE A 6 -10.15 17.51 50.18
CA PHE A 6 -11.19 16.87 49.36
C PHE A 6 -10.91 17.18 47.88
N PRO A 7 -10.78 16.17 47.00
CA PRO A 7 -10.68 16.41 45.57
C PRO A 7 -11.98 17.05 45.09
N LYS A 8 -11.88 18.23 44.46
CA LYS A 8 -13.02 18.91 43.84
C LYS A 8 -13.49 18.07 42.63
N GLY A 9 -14.74 17.65 42.63
CA GLY A 9 -15.36 16.92 41.53
C GLY A 9 -15.72 17.82 40.35
N PHE A 10 -15.89 17.22 39.18
CA PHE A 10 -16.37 17.90 37.97
C PHE A 10 -17.85 18.27 38.10
N THR A 11 -18.23 19.45 37.61
CA THR A 11 -19.64 19.85 37.54
C THR A 11 -20.35 19.18 36.37
N LEU A 12 -21.66 18.97 36.46
CA LEU A 12 -22.46 18.40 35.38
C LEU A 12 -22.34 19.23 34.08
N ILE A 13 -22.31 20.56 34.22
CA ILE A 13 -22.16 21.47 33.09
C ILE A 13 -20.77 21.35 32.44
N GLU A 14 -19.72 21.09 33.21
CA GLU A 14 -18.37 20.91 32.67
C GLU A 14 -18.23 19.63 31.85
N LEU A 15 -18.83 18.52 32.31
CA LEU A 15 -18.91 17.29 31.53
C LEU A 15 -19.75 17.47 30.26
N LEU A 16 -20.85 18.22 30.32
CA LEU A 16 -21.66 18.49 29.13
C LEU A 16 -20.90 19.35 28.11
N VAL A 17 -20.27 20.44 28.54
CA VAL A 17 -19.50 21.33 27.66
C VAL A 17 -18.32 20.59 27.04
N THR A 18 -17.58 19.78 27.81
CA THR A 18 -16.47 18.99 27.27
C THR A 18 -16.92 17.97 26.23
N LEU A 19 -18.04 17.27 26.44
CA LEU A 19 -18.59 16.35 25.44
C LEU A 19 -19.02 17.08 24.17
N VAL A 20 -19.63 18.25 24.28
CA VAL A 20 -19.99 19.10 23.14
C VAL A 20 -18.72 19.53 22.38
N LEU A 21 -17.70 20.01 23.08
CA LEU A 21 -16.43 20.42 22.49
C LEU A 21 -15.72 19.24 21.81
N LEU A 22 -15.70 18.06 22.44
CA LEU A 22 -15.14 16.84 21.84
C LEU A 22 -15.91 16.41 20.59
N GLY A 23 -17.24 16.52 20.58
CA GLY A 23 -18.06 16.24 19.40
C GLY A 23 -17.75 17.19 18.24
N LEU A 24 -17.62 18.49 18.53
CA LEU A 24 -17.26 19.50 17.53
C LEU A 24 -15.86 19.24 16.94
N ILE A 25 -14.86 18.95 17.79
CA ILE A 25 -13.50 18.64 17.34
C ILE A 25 -13.49 17.33 16.52
N SER A 26 -14.21 16.31 16.97
CA SER A 26 -14.27 15.02 16.28
C SER A 26 -14.82 15.14 14.86
N SER A 27 -15.81 16.02 14.66
CA SER A 27 -16.36 16.31 13.32
C SER A 27 -15.34 16.90 12.35
N VAL A 28 -14.33 17.62 12.84
CA VAL A 28 -13.32 18.27 11.99
C VAL A 28 -12.19 17.30 11.61
N VAL A 29 -11.89 16.32 12.46
CA VAL A 29 -10.75 15.40 12.28
C VAL A 29 -11.04 14.24 11.32
N SER A 30 -12.31 13.89 11.08
CA SER A 30 -12.72 12.76 10.22
C SER A 30 -11.99 12.67 8.86
N PRO A 31 -11.92 13.72 8.02
CA PRO A 31 -11.27 13.61 6.70
C PRO A 31 -9.76 13.32 6.77
N ALA A 32 -9.07 13.73 7.84
CA ALA A 32 -7.64 13.47 7.98
C ALA A 32 -7.34 11.98 8.21
N ILE A 33 -8.22 11.29 8.95
CA ILE A 33 -8.10 9.85 9.23
C ILE A 33 -8.28 9.05 7.94
N PHE A 34 -9.29 9.40 7.12
CA PHE A 34 -9.53 8.70 5.85
C PHE A 34 -8.34 8.81 4.90
N LYS A 35 -7.78 10.02 4.73
CA LYS A 35 -6.57 10.22 3.90
C LYS A 35 -5.38 9.38 4.38
N TRP A 36 -5.21 9.27 5.70
CA TRP A 36 -4.14 8.44 6.25
C TRP A 36 -4.36 6.97 5.94
N MET A 37 -5.59 6.46 6.10
CA MET A 37 -5.94 5.09 5.77
C MET A 37 -5.75 4.77 4.29
N GLU A 38 -6.21 5.64 3.39
CA GLU A 38 -5.99 5.51 1.94
C GLU A 38 -4.50 5.43 1.59
N SER A 39 -3.66 6.25 2.23
CA SER A 39 -2.22 6.21 2.00
C SER A 39 -1.59 4.87 2.40
N ARG A 40 -2.08 4.26 3.49
CA ARG A 40 -1.63 2.95 3.96
C ARG A 40 -2.08 1.83 3.05
N GLU A 41 -3.32 1.88 2.59
CA GLU A 41 -3.83 0.92 1.62
C GLU A 41 -3.03 1.00 0.31
N ALA A 42 -2.74 2.21 -0.17
CA ALA A 42 -1.93 2.40 -1.38
C ALA A 42 -0.51 1.85 -1.22
N ASP A 43 0.15 2.08 -0.08
CA ASP A 43 1.49 1.55 0.19
C ASP A 43 1.50 0.02 0.33
N ALA A 44 0.46 -0.57 0.92
CA ALA A 44 0.30 -2.01 0.99
C ALA A 44 0.15 -2.64 -0.41
N LYS A 45 -0.72 -2.06 -1.26
CA LYS A 45 -0.91 -2.49 -2.66
C LYS A 45 0.38 -2.40 -3.48
N ARG A 46 1.17 -1.33 -3.28
CA ARG A 46 2.50 -1.19 -3.92
C ARG A 46 3.48 -2.26 -3.47
N THR A 47 3.50 -2.56 -2.17
CA THR A 47 4.39 -3.58 -1.60
C THR A 47 4.02 -4.97 -2.12
N GLU A 48 2.72 -5.26 -2.21
CA GLU A 48 2.21 -6.49 -2.82
C GLU A 48 2.65 -6.63 -4.28
N LEU A 49 2.48 -5.56 -5.09
CA LEU A 49 2.94 -5.53 -6.48
C LEU A 49 4.45 -5.78 -6.58
N GLN A 50 5.25 -5.12 -5.75
CA GLN A 50 6.69 -5.34 -5.67
C GLN A 50 7.02 -6.81 -5.37
N ASN A 51 6.34 -7.42 -4.41
CA ASN A 51 6.57 -8.81 -4.03
C ASN A 51 6.16 -9.77 -5.15
N ALA A 52 5.03 -9.52 -5.82
CA ALA A 52 4.54 -10.36 -6.92
C ALA A 52 5.49 -10.33 -8.13
N VAL A 53 6.02 -9.14 -8.47
CA VAL A 53 6.98 -8.98 -9.57
C VAL A 53 8.35 -9.57 -9.20
N SER A 54 8.83 -9.36 -7.97
CA SER A 54 10.08 -9.96 -7.47
C SER A 54 10.03 -11.49 -7.34
N ALA A 55 8.83 -12.10 -7.35
CA ALA A 55 8.68 -13.55 -7.34
C ALA A 55 8.85 -14.19 -8.73
N LEU A 56 8.80 -13.41 -9.82
CA LEU A 56 8.94 -13.91 -11.19
C LEU A 56 10.28 -14.63 -11.45
N PRO A 57 11.45 -14.09 -11.02
CA PRO A 57 12.73 -14.81 -11.02
C PRO A 57 12.65 -16.23 -10.47
N LEU A 58 12.01 -16.39 -9.32
CA LEU A 58 11.91 -17.67 -8.63
C LEU A 58 11.02 -18.65 -9.40
N LYS A 59 9.91 -18.16 -9.97
CA LYS A 59 9.02 -18.95 -10.84
C LYS A 59 9.75 -19.45 -12.09
N ALA A 60 10.55 -18.61 -12.73
CA ALA A 60 11.33 -18.99 -13.92
C ALA A 60 12.43 -20.02 -13.59
N LEU A 61 13.10 -19.85 -12.44
CA LEU A 61 14.09 -20.80 -11.93
C LEU A 61 13.48 -22.19 -11.72
N PHE A 62 12.37 -22.29 -10.99
CA PHE A 62 11.74 -23.60 -10.72
C PHE A 62 11.14 -24.25 -11.95
N ALA A 63 10.63 -23.46 -12.91
CA ALA A 63 10.13 -23.98 -14.17
C ALA A 63 11.25 -24.34 -15.17
N ASN A 64 12.50 -23.95 -14.89
CA ASN A 64 13.67 -24.14 -15.75
C ASN A 64 13.43 -23.68 -17.21
N THR A 65 12.63 -22.63 -17.39
CA THR A 65 12.27 -22.08 -18.70
C THR A 65 12.26 -20.56 -18.66
N ASN A 66 12.47 -19.93 -19.82
CA ASN A 66 12.34 -18.49 -19.94
C ASN A 66 10.86 -18.12 -19.81
N GLN A 67 10.56 -17.12 -18.98
CA GLN A 67 9.22 -16.60 -18.74
C GLN A 67 9.13 -15.20 -19.35
N ILE A 68 8.11 -14.99 -20.19
CA ILE A 68 7.82 -13.68 -20.79
C ILE A 68 6.43 -13.29 -20.31
N VAL A 69 6.39 -12.35 -19.37
CA VAL A 69 5.13 -11.85 -18.79
C VAL A 69 4.62 -10.73 -19.68
N THR A 70 3.51 -11.00 -20.37
CA THR A 70 2.82 -10.05 -21.26
C THR A 70 1.43 -9.68 -20.75
N ASP A 71 0.85 -10.52 -19.91
CA ASP A 71 -0.49 -10.35 -19.37
C ASP A 71 -0.45 -10.24 -17.84
N SER A 72 -1.32 -9.41 -17.29
CA SER A 72 -1.42 -9.21 -15.83
C SER A 72 -1.86 -10.48 -15.10
N ARG A 73 -2.54 -11.42 -15.78
CA ARG A 73 -2.95 -12.71 -15.22
C ARG A 73 -1.79 -13.61 -14.79
N ASP A 74 -0.59 -13.39 -15.34
CA ASP A 74 0.61 -14.15 -14.98
C ASP A 74 1.22 -13.71 -13.64
N ILE A 75 0.80 -12.55 -13.14
CA ILE A 75 1.18 -11.97 -11.86
C ILE A 75 0.02 -12.22 -10.88
N LYS A 76 0.25 -13.05 -9.86
CA LYS A 76 -0.74 -13.30 -8.82
C LYS A 76 -0.76 -12.13 -7.85
N ILE A 77 -1.84 -11.34 -7.87
CA ILE A 77 -2.13 -10.26 -6.93
C ILE A 77 -3.50 -10.56 -6.32
N GLU A 78 -3.60 -10.47 -4.99
CA GLU A 78 -4.83 -10.65 -4.22
C GLU A 78 -5.67 -9.38 -4.15
N SER A 79 -5.05 -8.20 -4.26
CA SER A 79 -5.76 -6.91 -4.32
C SER A 79 -6.44 -6.63 -5.67
N ASP A 80 -7.43 -5.73 -5.66
CA ASP A 80 -8.15 -5.24 -6.85
C ASP A 80 -7.30 -4.36 -7.79
N THR A 81 -5.99 -4.35 -7.59
CA THR A 81 -5.04 -3.50 -8.31
C THR A 81 -5.02 -3.88 -9.79
N GLN A 82 -5.48 -2.97 -10.66
CA GLN A 82 -5.42 -3.21 -12.10
C GLN A 82 -4.00 -2.95 -12.61
N ILE A 83 -3.39 -3.98 -13.20
CA ILE A 83 -2.06 -3.91 -13.80
C ILE A 83 -2.19 -3.96 -15.31
N LYS A 84 -1.46 -3.07 -15.97
CA LYS A 84 -1.21 -3.11 -17.41
C LYS A 84 0.29 -3.28 -17.65
N ILE A 85 0.64 -4.20 -18.54
CA ILE A 85 2.03 -4.42 -18.95
C ILE A 85 2.25 -3.63 -20.23
N GLU A 86 3.02 -2.54 -20.15
CA GLU A 86 3.34 -1.70 -21.29
C GLU A 86 4.52 -2.25 -22.08
N LYS A 87 5.51 -2.84 -21.37
CA LYS A 87 6.61 -3.59 -21.98
C LYS A 87 6.77 -4.93 -21.28
N PRO A 88 6.88 -6.04 -22.03
CA PRO A 88 6.92 -7.37 -21.47
C PRO A 88 8.09 -7.55 -20.51
N ILE A 89 7.84 -8.20 -19.38
CA ILE A 89 8.88 -8.54 -18.42
C ILE A 89 9.49 -9.87 -18.84
N THR A 90 10.76 -9.87 -19.19
CA THR A 90 11.46 -11.09 -19.57
C THR A 90 12.35 -11.57 -18.44
N VAL A 91 12.14 -12.82 -18.05
CA VAL A 91 12.91 -13.51 -17.02
C VAL A 91 13.47 -14.78 -17.61
N THR A 92 14.79 -14.95 -17.54
CA THR A 92 15.46 -16.12 -18.08
C THR A 92 15.35 -17.31 -17.12
N LYS A 93 15.57 -18.54 -17.63
CA LYS A 93 15.52 -19.78 -16.83
C LYS A 93 16.49 -19.84 -15.64
N ASN A 94 17.53 -19.02 -15.62
CA ASN A 94 18.46 -18.87 -14.50
C ASN A 94 18.04 -17.78 -13.50
N GLY A 95 16.81 -17.27 -13.61
CA GLY A 95 16.26 -16.26 -12.68
C GLY A 95 16.73 -14.84 -12.92
N TYR A 96 17.43 -14.56 -14.03
CA TYR A 96 17.85 -13.20 -14.35
C TYR A 96 16.69 -12.42 -15.00
N CYS A 97 16.35 -11.28 -14.40
CA CYS A 97 15.39 -10.35 -14.96
C CYS A 97 16.08 -9.44 -15.98
N VAL A 98 15.56 -9.37 -17.20
CA VAL A 98 16.04 -8.43 -18.23
C VAL A 98 15.42 -7.04 -18.05
N GLY A 99 14.19 -7.01 -17.54
CA GLY A 99 13.43 -5.80 -17.26
C GLY A 99 12.11 -5.72 -18.01
N GLY A 100 11.40 -4.62 -17.85
CA GLY A 100 10.06 -4.39 -18.41
C GLY A 100 9.45 -3.08 -17.92
N GLN A 101 8.20 -2.81 -18.29
CA GLN A 101 7.46 -1.63 -17.83
C GLN A 101 6.02 -1.99 -17.54
N ILE A 102 5.55 -1.57 -16.38
CA ILE A 102 4.19 -1.83 -15.94
C ILE A 102 3.55 -0.56 -15.43
N THR A 103 2.24 -0.52 -15.52
CA THR A 103 1.42 0.55 -14.96
C THR A 103 0.40 -0.09 -14.04
N ALA A 104 0.28 0.42 -12.82
CA ALA A 104 -0.67 -0.07 -11.83
C ALA A 104 -1.64 1.05 -11.44
N THR A 105 -2.92 0.72 -11.40
CA THR A 105 -3.97 1.63 -10.94
C THR A 105 -4.31 1.28 -9.50
N ILE A 106 -4.05 2.22 -8.59
CA ILE A 106 -4.27 2.06 -7.15
C ILE A 106 -5.18 3.19 -6.69
N GLY A 107 -6.43 2.85 -6.36
CA GLY A 107 -7.50 3.84 -6.21
C GLY A 107 -7.72 4.56 -7.54
N ASP A 108 -7.74 5.90 -7.51
CA ASP A 108 -7.88 6.73 -8.72
C ASP A 108 -6.54 7.17 -9.33
N THR A 109 -5.40 6.71 -8.79
CA THR A 109 -4.09 7.14 -9.26
C THR A 109 -3.41 6.04 -10.07
N VAL A 110 -2.91 6.42 -11.24
CA VAL A 110 -2.14 5.55 -12.13
C VAL A 110 -0.64 5.75 -11.84
N TYR A 111 0.06 4.66 -11.55
CA TYR A 111 1.49 4.65 -11.26
C TYR A 111 2.24 3.89 -12.33
N SER A 112 3.26 4.51 -12.91
CA SER A 112 4.15 3.86 -13.89
C SER A 112 5.44 3.40 -13.22
N TYR A 113 5.85 2.17 -13.51
CA TYR A 113 7.03 1.53 -12.94
C TYR A 113 7.91 0.94 -14.03
N ASN A 114 9.22 1.13 -13.88
CA ASN A 114 10.23 0.29 -14.54
C ASN A 114 10.41 -0.98 -13.72
N VAL A 115 10.54 -2.11 -14.41
CA VAL A 115 10.99 -3.37 -13.81
C VAL A 115 12.46 -3.48 -14.12
N ASP A 116 13.29 -3.38 -13.09
CA ASP A 116 14.73 -3.29 -13.22
C ASP A 116 15.41 -4.66 -13.10
N ALA A 117 16.40 -4.87 -13.95
CA ALA A 117 17.34 -5.96 -13.82
C ALA A 117 18.23 -5.76 -12.58
N PRO A 118 18.73 -6.84 -11.94
CA PRO A 118 18.58 -8.24 -12.32
C PRO A 118 17.48 -8.98 -11.54
N PHE A 119 16.85 -8.34 -10.56
CA PHE A 119 15.97 -8.99 -9.58
C PHE A 119 14.47 -8.70 -9.79
N CYS A 120 14.10 -8.06 -10.90
CA CYS A 120 12.75 -7.58 -11.15
C CYS A 120 12.24 -6.64 -10.05
N THR A 121 13.09 -5.74 -9.55
CA THR A 121 12.64 -4.69 -8.62
C THR A 121 11.83 -3.64 -9.38
N ILE A 122 10.80 -3.07 -8.77
CA ILE A 122 10.00 -2.02 -9.40
C ILE A 122 10.46 -0.65 -8.92
N THR A 123 10.80 0.23 -9.85
CA THR A 123 11.17 1.62 -9.57
C THR A 123 10.17 2.54 -10.24
N ARG A 124 9.68 3.53 -9.48
CA ARG A 124 8.74 4.51 -10.01
C ARG A 124 9.44 5.39 -11.06
N MET A 125 8.76 5.59 -12.19
CA MET A 125 9.18 6.53 -13.25
C MET A 125 8.88 7.98 -12.88
#